data_AF-A0A4Z2GMY2-F1
#
_entry.id   AF-A0A4Z2GMY2-F1
#
_cell.length_a   1.000
_cell.length_b   1.000
_cell.length_c   1.000
_cell.angle_alpha   90.00
_cell.angle_beta   90.00
_cell.angle_gamma   90.00
#
_symmetry.space_group_name_H-M   'P 1'
#
loop_
_entity.id
_entity.type
_entity.pdbx_description
1 polymer ?
#
loop_
_entity_poly.entity_id
_entity_poly.type
_entity_poly.pdbx_seq_one_letter_code
_entity_poly.pdbx_strand_id
1 'polypeptide(L)'
;MAKTAGRPHYREAAGQYGNAGRGGGGSSDGSSDGSSDGSSDGSSDGSVFLFFCESCSVPICRECSVGRHVGHTFVYLQDAVQDCRAITIQLLADAQQGRQAVQVRREAGGTEDGLERFVL
;
A
#
# COMPACT_ATOMS: atom_id res chain seq x y z
N MET A 1 -35.81 -31.36 18.04
CA MET A 1 -34.77 -32.15 18.73
C MET A 1 -33.44 -31.89 18.02
N ALA A 2 -32.50 -31.28 18.73
CA ALA A 2 -31.28 -30.69 18.19
C ALA A 2 -30.26 -31.76 17.77
N LYS A 3 -29.63 -31.59 16.61
CA LYS A 3 -28.41 -32.33 16.23
C LYS A 3 -27.20 -31.51 16.64
N THR A 4 -26.57 -31.92 17.73
CA THR A 4 -25.26 -31.46 18.20
C THR A 4 -24.18 -31.80 17.16
N ALA A 5 -23.62 -30.78 16.52
CA ALA A 5 -22.38 -30.89 15.75
C ALA A 5 -21.20 -30.79 16.73
N GLY A 6 -20.35 -31.82 16.72
CA GLY A 6 -19.18 -31.93 17.61
C GLY A 6 -18.16 -30.82 17.37
N ARG A 7 -17.59 -30.32 18.46
CA ARG A 7 -16.48 -29.36 18.48
C ARG A 7 -15.21 -30.04 17.95
N PRO A 8 -14.45 -29.44 17.02
CA PRO A 8 -13.13 -29.97 16.67
C PRO A 8 -12.14 -29.72 17.81
N HIS A 9 -11.50 -30.81 18.23
CA HIS A 9 -10.50 -30.90 19.27
C HIS A 9 -9.16 -30.39 18.71
N TYR A 10 -8.76 -29.15 19.00
CA TYR A 10 -7.42 -28.70 18.66
C TYR A 10 -6.44 -29.33 19.65
N ARG A 11 -5.45 -30.04 19.13
CA ARG A 11 -4.43 -30.75 19.92
C ARG A 11 -3.41 -29.75 20.43
N GLU A 12 -3.23 -29.71 21.75
CA GLU A 12 -2.17 -28.98 22.44
C GLU A 12 -0.78 -29.48 22.00
N ALA A 13 0.10 -28.55 21.63
CA ALA A 13 1.54 -28.77 21.60
C ALA A 13 2.18 -27.73 22.52
N ALA A 14 2.24 -28.06 23.81
CA ALA A 14 3.07 -27.35 24.79
C ALA A 14 4.54 -27.71 24.51
N GLY A 15 5.31 -26.76 23.97
CA GLY A 15 6.77 -26.86 23.84
C GLY A 15 7.44 -26.11 24.98
N GLN A 16 8.15 -26.86 25.84
CA GLN A 16 8.85 -26.36 27.02
C GLN A 16 9.95 -25.32 26.71
N TYR A 17 10.06 -24.34 27.60
CA TYR A 17 11.17 -23.42 27.76
C TYR A 17 12.48 -24.19 28.05
N GLY A 18 13.54 -23.88 27.31
CA GLY A 18 14.89 -24.39 27.55
C GLY A 18 15.93 -23.37 27.11
N ASN A 19 16.62 -22.77 28.08
CA ASN A 19 17.75 -21.86 27.88
C ASN A 19 19.05 -22.68 27.81
N ALA A 20 19.80 -22.55 26.71
CA ALA A 20 21.23 -22.83 26.69
C ALA A 20 21.93 -22.11 25.52
N GLY A 21 23.04 -21.42 25.81
CA GLY A 21 24.15 -21.25 24.87
C GLY A 21 24.26 -19.90 24.15
N ARG A 22 24.98 -18.96 24.76
CA ARG A 22 25.66 -17.87 24.05
C ARG A 22 26.88 -18.44 23.30
N GLY A 23 26.99 -18.14 22.01
CA GLY A 23 28.25 -18.27 21.27
C GLY A 23 28.05 -18.52 19.78
N GLY A 24 28.46 -17.57 18.94
CA GLY A 24 28.56 -17.76 17.48
C GLY A 24 28.27 -16.47 16.72
N GLY A 25 29.32 -15.70 16.43
CA GLY A 25 29.24 -14.56 15.53
C GLY A 25 28.92 -15.03 14.11
N GLY A 26 27.80 -14.56 13.58
CA GLY A 26 27.49 -14.57 12.17
C GLY A 26 27.26 -13.13 11.74
N SER A 27 28.15 -12.59 10.92
CA SER A 27 27.91 -11.34 10.21
C SER A 27 26.82 -11.64 9.18
N SER A 28 25.59 -11.19 9.46
CA SER A 28 24.53 -11.18 8.47
C SER A 28 24.48 -9.78 7.85
N ASP A 29 25.05 -9.64 6.66
CA ASP A 29 24.74 -8.57 5.73
C ASP A 29 23.35 -8.81 5.13
N GLY A 30 22.34 -8.67 5.99
CA GLY A 30 20.93 -8.71 5.59
C GLY A 30 20.52 -7.37 4.99
N SER A 31 20.80 -7.17 3.71
CA SER A 31 20.11 -6.15 2.91
C SER A 31 18.72 -6.68 2.58
N SER A 32 17.77 -6.51 3.47
CA SER A 32 16.36 -6.74 3.18
C SER A 32 15.77 -5.46 2.60
N ASP A 33 15.73 -5.34 1.28
CA ASP A 33 14.88 -4.40 0.55
C ASP A 33 13.43 -4.92 0.52
N GLY A 34 12.89 -5.19 1.71
CA GLY A 34 11.50 -5.57 1.89
C GLY A 34 10.58 -4.38 1.62
N SER A 35 10.33 -4.07 0.35
CA SER A 35 9.23 -3.19 -0.04
C SER A 35 7.92 -3.94 0.16
N SER A 36 7.44 -3.98 1.40
CA SER A 36 6.09 -4.47 1.71
C SER A 36 5.10 -3.34 1.43
N ASP A 37 4.72 -3.17 0.17
CA ASP A 37 3.70 -2.22 -0.30
C ASP A 37 2.26 -2.71 -0.06
N GLY A 38 2.09 -3.96 0.38
CA GLY A 38 0.80 -4.52 0.77
C GLY A 38 0.50 -4.36 2.26
N SER A 39 0.20 -3.14 2.72
CA SER A 39 -0.42 -2.93 4.04
C SER A 39 -1.90 -3.35 4.02
N SER A 40 -2.14 -4.62 3.69
CA SER A 40 -3.47 -5.22 3.84
C SER A 40 -3.76 -5.27 5.33
N ASP A 41 -4.76 -4.53 5.80
CA ASP A 41 -5.27 -4.70 7.15
C ASP A 41 -5.75 -6.14 7.28
N GLY A 42 -4.90 -7.00 7.83
CA GLY A 42 -4.97 -8.46 7.77
C GLY A 42 -6.34 -9.04 8.12
N SER A 43 -7.24 -9.08 7.13
CA SER A 43 -8.63 -9.46 7.29
C SER A 43 -8.97 -10.45 6.19
N SER A 44 -8.70 -11.72 6.51
CA SER A 44 -9.33 -12.94 5.96
C SER A 44 -9.07 -13.26 4.49
N ASP A 45 -8.66 -14.51 4.25
CA ASP A 45 -8.41 -15.17 2.96
C ASP A 45 -9.69 -15.38 2.13
N GLY A 46 -10.40 -14.30 1.78
CA GLY A 46 -11.58 -14.39 0.91
C GLY A 46 -12.57 -13.23 0.99
N SER A 47 -12.33 -12.22 1.82
CA SER A 47 -13.22 -11.06 1.93
C SER A 47 -13.07 -10.11 0.74
N VAL A 48 -14.19 -9.66 0.17
CA VAL A 48 -14.19 -8.65 -0.90
C VAL A 48 -13.96 -7.26 -0.29
N PHE A 49 -12.97 -6.53 -0.82
CA PHE A 49 -12.75 -5.13 -0.47
C PHE A 49 -13.82 -4.26 -1.14
N LEU A 50 -14.54 -3.47 -0.33
CA LEU A 50 -15.65 -2.63 -0.80
C LEU A 50 -15.36 -1.14 -0.63
N PHE A 51 -14.50 -0.79 0.34
CA PHE A 51 -14.20 0.58 0.69
C PHE A 51 -12.69 0.85 0.59
N PHE A 52 -12.33 2.11 0.44
CA PHE A 52 -10.97 2.59 0.62
C PHE A 52 -10.94 3.52 1.83
N CYS A 53 -10.13 3.17 2.83
CA CYS A 53 -9.94 4.01 4.01
C CYS A 53 -8.93 5.11 3.68
N GLU A 54 -9.39 6.35 3.57
CA GLU A 54 -8.54 7.50 3.23
C GLU A 54 -7.51 7.79 4.33
N SER A 55 -7.89 7.61 5.59
CA SER A 55 -6.99 7.84 6.73
C SER A 55 -5.82 6.85 6.80
N CYS A 56 -6.02 5.62 6.32
CA CYS A 56 -5.02 4.55 6.35
C CYS A 56 -4.37 4.31 4.98
N SER A 57 -4.92 4.90 3.92
CA SER A 57 -4.52 4.71 2.53
C SER A 57 -4.55 3.25 2.05
N VAL A 58 -5.58 2.50 2.47
CA VAL A 58 -5.69 1.04 2.21
C VAL A 58 -7.13 0.61 1.89
N PRO A 59 -7.31 -0.40 1.03
CA PRO A 59 -8.62 -0.99 0.79
C PRO A 59 -9.07 -1.83 2.00
N ILE A 60 -10.35 -1.74 2.35
CA ILE A 60 -10.94 -2.43 3.52
C ILE A 60 -12.24 -3.15 3.15
N CYS A 61 -12.51 -4.27 3.83
CA CYS A 61 -13.78 -4.97 3.73
C CYS A 61 -14.85 -4.32 4.63
N ARG A 62 -16.08 -4.84 4.57
CA ARG A 62 -17.19 -4.32 5.38
C ARG A 62 -16.98 -4.51 6.87
N GLU A 63 -16.36 -5.62 7.29
CA GLU A 63 -16.05 -5.89 8.70
C GLU A 63 -15.03 -4.88 9.24
N CYS A 64 -14.04 -4.54 8.42
CA CYS A 64 -13.02 -3.56 8.78
C CYS A 64 -13.60 -2.15 8.97
N SER A 65 -14.59 -1.73 8.18
CA SER A 65 -15.16 -0.37 8.27
C SER A 65 -15.94 -0.10 9.56
N VAL A 66 -16.52 -1.15 10.17
CA VAL A 66 -17.22 -1.06 11.46
C VAL A 66 -16.37 -1.54 12.65
N GLY A 67 -15.14 -2.01 12.40
CA GLY A 67 -14.22 -2.54 13.40
C GLY A 67 -12.95 -1.71 13.50
N ARG A 68 -11.89 -2.15 12.82
CA ARG A 68 -10.55 -1.55 12.91
C ARG A 68 -10.48 -0.12 12.37
N HIS A 69 -11.36 0.25 11.45
CA HIS A 69 -11.42 1.57 10.81
C HIS A 69 -12.62 2.41 11.28
N VAL A 70 -13.18 2.09 12.45
CA VAL A 70 -14.28 2.87 13.01
C VAL A 70 -13.82 4.31 13.27
N GLY A 71 -14.55 5.29 12.75
CA GLY A 71 -14.22 6.71 12.89
C GLY A 71 -13.18 7.24 11.89
N HIS A 72 -12.66 6.41 10.99
CA HIS A 72 -11.87 6.89 9.86
C HIS A 72 -12.76 7.27 8.68
N THR A 73 -12.28 8.17 7.83
CA THR A 73 -12.96 8.50 6.57
C THR A 73 -12.68 7.39 5.57
N PHE A 74 -13.74 6.89 4.94
CA PHE A 74 -13.64 5.93 3.85
C PHE A 74 -14.70 6.21 2.78
N VAL A 75 -14.36 5.85 1.55
CA VAL A 75 -15.22 5.96 0.37
C VAL A 75 -15.41 4.58 -0.26
N TYR A 76 -16.32 4.46 -1.23
CA TYR A 76 -16.39 3.23 -2.01
C TYR A 76 -15.12 3.05 -2.83
N LEU A 77 -14.59 1.82 -2.84
CA LEU A 77 -13.34 1.50 -3.53
C LEU A 77 -13.43 1.83 -5.03
N GLN A 78 -14.59 1.64 -5.65
CA GLN A 78 -14.80 1.96 -7.06
C GLN A 78 -14.56 3.44 -7.36
N ASP A 79 -15.07 4.33 -6.50
CA ASP A 79 -14.93 5.78 -6.67
C ASP A 79 -13.48 6.20 -6.50
N ALA A 80 -12.82 5.72 -5.43
CA ALA A 80 -11.40 5.95 -5.21
C ALA A 80 -10.54 5.50 -6.40
N VAL A 81 -10.87 4.36 -7.02
CA VAL A 81 -10.15 3.86 -8.21
C VAL A 81 -10.40 4.73 -9.44
N GLN A 82 -11.62 5.24 -9.65
CA GLN A 82 -11.88 6.15 -10.77
C GLN A 82 -11.11 7.46 -10.62
N ASP A 83 -11.13 8.05 -9.42
CA ASP A 83 -10.42 9.29 -9.11
C ASP A 83 -8.90 9.09 -9.27
N CYS A 84 -8.35 8.02 -8.70
CA CYS A 84 -6.94 7.66 -8.86
C CYS A 84 -6.56 7.52 -10.34
N ARG A 85 -7.40 6.90 -11.15
CA ARG A 85 -7.17 6.73 -12.58
C ARG A 85 -7.14 8.08 -13.30
N ALA A 86 -8.09 8.97 -13.01
CA ALA A 86 -8.14 10.30 -13.60
C ALA A 86 -6.89 11.13 -13.25
N ILE A 87 -6.51 11.14 -11.97
CA ILE A 87 -5.31 11.83 -11.48
C ILE A 87 -4.04 11.27 -12.15
N THR A 88 -3.92 9.94 -12.23
CA THR A 88 -2.77 9.29 -12.86
C THR A 88 -2.64 9.68 -14.33
N ILE A 89 -3.75 9.72 -15.08
CA ILE A 89 -3.75 10.14 -16.48
C ILE A 89 -3.27 11.60 -16.61
N GLN A 90 -3.77 12.50 -15.76
CA GLN A 90 -3.36 13.90 -15.78
C GLN A 90 -1.87 14.06 -15.48
N LEU A 91 -1.37 13.39 -14.44
CA LEU A 91 0.05 13.43 -14.08
C LEU A 91 0.95 12.90 -15.20
N LEU A 92 0.51 11.84 -15.92
CA LEU A 92 1.22 11.34 -17.08
C LEU A 92 1.25 12.35 -18.23
N ALA A 93 0.13 13.02 -18.49
CA ALA A 93 0.06 14.07 -19.51
C ALA A 93 0.99 15.24 -19.17
N ASP A 94 0.96 15.72 -17.93
CA ASP A 94 1.81 16.82 -17.45
C ASP A 94 3.30 16.44 -17.53
N ALA A 95 3.65 15.22 -17.14
CA ALA A 95 5.02 14.71 -17.24
C ALA A 95 5.49 14.58 -18.71
N GLN A 96 4.61 14.16 -19.61
CA GLN A 96 4.90 14.10 -21.05
C GLN A 96 5.10 15.50 -21.63
N GLN A 97 4.24 16.45 -21.28
CA GLN A 97 4.36 17.85 -21.70
C GLN A 97 5.66 18.47 -21.16
N GLY A 98 5.99 18.26 -19.89
CA GLY A 98 7.25 18.72 -19.31
C GLY A 98 8.48 18.17 -20.05
N ARG A 99 8.44 16.88 -20.42
CA ARG A 99 9.52 16.24 -21.22
C ARG A 99 9.66 16.87 -22.60
N GLN A 100 8.55 17.09 -23.31
CA GLN A 100 8.55 17.69 -24.64
C GLN A 100 9.09 19.13 -24.60
N ALA A 101 8.68 19.93 -23.60
CA ALA A 101 9.17 21.29 -23.43
C ALA A 101 10.70 21.36 -23.23
N VAL A 102 11.27 20.37 -22.53
CA VAL A 102 12.74 20.25 -22.37
C VAL A 102 13.42 19.81 -23.67
N GLN A 103 12.83 18.86 -24.42
CA GLN A 103 13.38 18.40 -25.70
C GLN A 103 13.41 19.52 -26.75
N VAL A 104 12.29 20.25 -26.90
CA VAL A 104 12.19 21.40 -27.83
C VAL A 104 13.21 22.48 -27.49
N ARG A 105 13.45 22.77 -26.20
CA ARG A 105 14.51 23.71 -25.79
C ARG A 105 15.91 23.25 -26.18
N ARG A 106 16.19 21.95 -26.06
CA ARG A 106 17.49 21.37 -26.45
C ARG A 106 17.72 21.48 -27.95
N GLU A 107 16.66 21.32 -28.73
CA GLU A 107 16.69 21.38 -30.20
C GLU A 107 16.67 22.82 -30.74
N ALA A 108 16.04 23.76 -30.03
CA ALA A 108 15.92 25.16 -30.44
C ALA A 108 17.21 25.99 -30.29
N GLY A 109 18.27 25.42 -29.72
CA GLY A 109 19.56 26.11 -29.53
C GLY A 109 19.50 27.14 -28.42
N GLY A 110 20.20 26.89 -27.31
CA GLY A 110 20.25 27.80 -26.17
C GLY A 110 20.81 29.17 -26.54
N THR A 111 19.95 30.20 -26.50
CA THR A 111 20.37 31.57 -26.19
C THR A 111 19.97 31.83 -24.73
N GLU A 112 20.94 32.29 -23.94
CA GLU A 112 20.97 32.21 -22.47
C GLU A 112 20.03 33.21 -21.73
N ASP A 113 18.94 33.67 -22.33
CA ASP A 113 18.13 34.79 -21.79
C ASP A 113 16.73 34.39 -21.27
N GLY A 114 16.46 33.09 -21.08
CA GLY A 114 15.08 32.60 -20.86
C GLY A 114 14.70 32.10 -19.46
N LEU A 115 15.57 32.17 -18.45
CA LEU A 115 15.40 31.36 -17.23
C LEU A 115 14.46 31.91 -16.14
N GLU A 116 14.03 33.18 -16.19
CA GLU A 116 13.29 33.77 -15.04
C GLU A 116 11.76 33.68 -15.11
N ARG A 117 11.17 33.04 -16.12
CA ARG A 117 9.70 33.11 -16.34
C ARG A 117 8.92 31.81 -16.16
N PHE A 118 9.53 30.75 -15.63
CA PHE A 118 8.91 29.42 -15.62
C PHE A 118 8.75 28.75 -14.25
N VAL A 119 8.90 29.49 -13.15
CA VAL A 119 8.70 28.94 -11.79
C VAL A 119 7.65 29.70 -10.97
N LEU A 120 6.85 30.59 -11.57
CA LEU A 120 5.73 31.26 -10.88
C LEU A 120 4.42 31.13 -11.66
#